data_AF-A3DKA5-F1
#
_entry.id   AF-A3DKA5-F1
#
_cell.length_a   1.000
_cell.length_b   1.000
_cell.length_c   1.000
_cell.angle_alpha   90.00
_cell.angle_beta   90.00
_cell.angle_gamma   90.00
#
_symmetry.space_group_name_H-M   'P 1'
#
loop_
_entity.id
_entity.type
_entity.pdbx_description
1 polymer ?
#
loop_
_entity_poly.entity_id
_entity_poly.type
_entity_poly.pdbx_seq_one_letter_code
_entity_poly.pdbx_strand_id
1 'polypeptide(L)'
;MLQSSDIELLEIMADSLGKYLKAAGRLSDDAFNELSKHYGLLWMELTRQQEIIEELLESENLKSENLKQGRNAVAQQDGMEKQESQHQEKYDNNNSDTRGETSVNENAAVKLYDTMVDFLKQQKYIELQWVRVYAVKCPQEGFYDFQIKYFEHKNPADAEKNYLLFGDATTNYSIRKKGDEIIGDTFECFEFILNLREQLGIKQL
;
A
#
# COMPACT_ATOMS: atom_id res chain seq x y z
N MET A 1 -25.54 0.27 -10.27
CA MET A 1 -25.64 1.72 -10.52
C MET A 1 -26.31 2.30 -9.30
N LEU A 2 -25.68 3.27 -8.66
CA LEU A 2 -26.22 3.92 -7.45
C LEU A 2 -27.45 4.75 -7.81
N GLN A 3 -28.35 4.97 -6.85
CA GLN A 3 -29.46 5.90 -7.08
C GLN A 3 -28.91 7.33 -7.15
N SER A 4 -29.54 8.20 -7.93
CA SER A 4 -29.10 9.60 -8.07
C SER A 4 -29.09 10.35 -6.73
N SER A 5 -30.01 10.01 -5.83
CA SER A 5 -30.03 10.54 -4.46
C SER A 5 -28.82 10.10 -3.63
N ASP A 6 -28.36 8.86 -3.82
CA ASP A 6 -27.20 8.34 -3.11
C ASP A 6 -25.92 9.03 -3.62
N ILE A 7 -25.82 9.30 -4.92
CA ILE A 7 -24.68 10.02 -5.52
C ILE A 7 -24.57 11.43 -4.94
N GLU A 8 -25.69 12.19 -4.92
CA GLU A 8 -25.71 13.54 -4.35
C GLU A 8 -25.30 13.55 -2.87
N LEU A 9 -25.80 12.60 -2.08
CA LEU A 9 -25.42 12.48 -0.67
C LEU A 9 -23.95 12.10 -0.51
N LEU A 10 -23.42 11.20 -1.33
CA LEU A 10 -22.01 10.81 -1.33
C LEU A 10 -21.09 11.98 -1.67
N GLU A 11 -21.44 12.82 -2.64
CA GLU A 11 -20.70 14.05 -2.96
C GLU A 11 -20.65 15.01 -1.77
N ILE A 12 -21.79 15.22 -1.10
CA ILE A 12 -21.88 16.05 0.12
C ILE A 12 -21.00 15.47 1.24
N MET A 13 -21.00 14.15 1.40
CA MET A 13 -20.19 13.47 2.41
C MET A 13 -18.69 13.62 2.14
N ALA A 14 -18.24 13.42 0.89
CA ALA A 14 -16.85 13.59 0.51
C ALA A 14 -16.36 15.03 0.78
N ASP A 15 -17.13 16.04 0.35
CA ASP A 15 -16.80 17.44 0.57
C ASP A 15 -16.76 17.79 2.08
N SER A 16 -17.71 17.27 2.86
CA SER A 16 -17.76 17.49 4.30
C SER A 16 -16.57 16.87 5.03
N LEU A 17 -16.17 15.64 4.65
CA LEU A 17 -14.99 14.97 5.19
C LEU A 17 -13.71 15.72 4.83
N GLY A 18 -13.56 16.15 3.57
CA GLY A 18 -12.41 16.95 3.13
C GLY A 18 -12.28 18.26 3.90
N LYS A 19 -13.39 18.97 4.14
CA LYS A 19 -13.42 20.19 4.98
C LYS A 19 -13.02 19.89 6.42
N TYR A 20 -13.55 18.83 6.99
CA TYR A 20 -13.26 18.41 8.36
C TYR A 20 -11.76 18.07 8.52
N LEU A 21 -11.22 17.19 7.68
CA LEU A 21 -9.82 16.78 7.72
C LEU A 21 -8.90 18.00 7.53
N LYS A 22 -9.19 18.87 6.56
CA LYS A 22 -8.42 20.10 6.36
C LYS A 22 -8.39 21.01 7.59
N ALA A 23 -9.50 21.12 8.32
CA ALA A 23 -9.57 21.91 9.55
C ALA A 23 -8.81 21.24 10.69
N ALA A 24 -9.02 19.93 10.87
CA ALA A 24 -8.38 19.18 11.94
C ALA A 24 -6.85 19.07 11.74
N GLY A 25 -6.35 19.04 10.49
CA GLY A 25 -4.92 19.07 10.19
C GLY A 25 -4.24 20.43 10.46
N ARG A 26 -5.00 21.46 10.84
CA ARG A 26 -4.49 22.77 11.26
C ARG A 26 -4.56 22.97 12.78
N LEU A 27 -5.08 22.01 13.52
CA LEU A 27 -5.08 22.07 14.98
C LEU A 27 -3.65 21.96 15.51
N SER A 28 -3.41 22.61 16.65
CA SER A 28 -2.21 22.34 17.45
C SER A 28 -2.27 20.93 18.02
N ASP A 29 -1.10 20.32 18.27
CA ASP A 29 -0.98 18.98 18.86
C ASP A 29 -1.79 18.82 20.16
N ASP A 30 -1.81 19.84 21.03
CA ASP A 30 -2.58 19.81 22.28
C ASP A 30 -4.10 19.67 22.04
N ALA A 31 -4.63 20.44 21.11
CA ALA A 31 -6.05 20.40 20.74
C ALA A 31 -6.41 19.11 19.98
N PHE A 32 -5.50 18.63 19.12
CA PHE A 32 -5.65 17.36 18.42
C PHE A 32 -5.68 16.18 19.42
N ASN A 33 -4.75 16.17 20.38
CA ASN A 33 -4.67 15.13 21.40
C ASN A 33 -5.91 15.14 22.30
N GLU A 34 -6.42 16.31 22.68
CA GLU A 34 -7.61 16.41 23.52
C GLU A 34 -8.87 15.90 22.80
N LEU A 35 -9.06 16.26 21.53
CA LEU A 35 -10.17 15.74 20.72
C LEU A 35 -10.04 14.24 20.46
N SER A 36 -8.82 13.72 20.30
CA SER A 36 -8.56 12.29 20.09
C SER A 36 -8.96 11.44 21.30
N LYS A 37 -8.81 11.95 22.53
CA LYS A 37 -9.28 11.27 23.76
C LYS A 37 -10.79 11.04 23.79
N HIS A 38 -11.55 11.87 23.08
CA HIS A 38 -13.01 11.78 23.00
C HIS A 38 -13.49 11.07 21.72
N TYR A 39 -12.63 10.28 21.07
CA TYR A 39 -12.90 9.65 19.77
C TYR A 39 -13.26 10.66 18.68
N GLY A 40 -12.93 11.94 18.87
CA GLY A 40 -13.35 13.03 18.00
C GLY A 40 -12.61 13.05 16.67
N LEU A 41 -11.42 12.46 16.60
CA LEU A 41 -10.48 12.53 15.48
C LEU A 41 -10.00 11.13 15.05
N LEU A 42 -10.93 10.24 14.72
CA LEU A 42 -10.63 8.98 14.01
C LEU A 42 -10.15 9.31 12.58
N TRP A 43 -8.99 9.93 12.50
CA TRP A 43 -8.48 10.62 11.32
C TRP A 43 -8.24 9.65 10.17
N MET A 44 -7.67 8.49 10.48
CA MET A 44 -7.40 7.44 9.50
C MET A 44 -8.70 6.87 8.94
N GLU A 45 -9.71 6.68 9.80
CA GLU A 45 -11.03 6.19 9.42
C GLU A 45 -11.77 7.21 8.56
N LEU A 46 -11.72 8.50 8.92
CA LEU A 46 -12.35 9.59 8.16
C LEU A 46 -11.69 9.80 6.80
N THR A 47 -10.35 9.73 6.75
CA THR A 47 -9.59 9.82 5.49
C THR A 47 -9.94 8.65 4.58
N ARG A 48 -9.92 7.42 5.13
CA ARG A 48 -10.29 6.21 4.38
C ARG A 48 -11.74 6.25 3.90
N GLN A 49 -12.65 6.75 4.73
CA GLN A 49 -14.05 6.88 4.35
C GLN A 49 -14.20 7.86 3.18
N GLN A 50 -13.45 8.97 3.19
CA GLN A 50 -13.43 9.90 2.06
C GLN A 50 -12.93 9.22 0.78
N GLU A 51 -11.81 8.48 0.84
CA GLU A 51 -11.25 7.76 -0.31
C GLU A 51 -12.26 6.75 -0.91
N ILE A 52 -12.93 5.96 -0.07
CA ILE A 52 -13.94 4.99 -0.53
C ILE A 52 -15.09 5.70 -1.23
N ILE A 53 -15.54 6.85 -0.69
CA ILE A 53 -16.63 7.62 -1.30
C ILE A 53 -16.20 8.20 -2.65
N GLU A 54 -14.99 8.73 -2.76
CA GLU A 54 -14.44 9.27 -4.01
C GLU A 54 -14.29 8.17 -5.08
N GLU A 55 -13.78 6.97 -4.70
CA GLU A 55 -13.70 5.81 -5.59
C GLU A 55 -15.09 5.35 -6.08
N LEU A 56 -16.09 5.34 -5.20
CA LEU A 56 -17.46 4.99 -5.55
C LEU A 56 -18.03 5.97 -6.58
N LEU A 57 -17.86 7.28 -6.36
CA LEU A 57 -18.32 8.34 -7.26
C LEU A 57 -17.63 8.27 -8.63
N GLU A 58 -16.31 8.06 -8.65
CA GLU A 58 -15.54 7.91 -9.90
C GLU A 58 -16.01 6.68 -10.70
N SER A 59 -16.26 5.56 -10.02
CA SER A 59 -16.74 4.33 -10.65
C SER A 59 -18.14 4.49 -11.27
N GLU A 60 -19.03 5.29 -10.68
CA GLU A 60 -20.36 5.55 -11.22
C GLU A 60 -20.34 6.56 -12.37
N ASN A 61 -19.45 7.55 -12.33
CA ASN A 61 -19.20 8.46 -13.46
C ASN A 61 -18.67 7.70 -14.68
N LEU A 62 -17.69 6.81 -14.51
CA LEU A 62 -17.14 5.96 -15.57
C LEU A 62 -18.19 5.00 -16.17
N LYS A 63 -19.09 4.43 -15.35
CA LYS A 63 -20.21 3.60 -15.85
C LYS A 63 -21.22 4.43 -16.65
N SER A 64 -21.47 5.66 -16.22
CA SER A 64 -22.37 6.60 -16.91
C SER A 64 -21.82 7.09 -18.25
N GLU A 65 -20.50 7.24 -18.39
CA GLU A 65 -19.85 7.55 -19.67
C GLU A 65 -19.81 6.35 -20.63
N ASN A 66 -19.54 5.13 -20.13
CA ASN A 66 -19.56 3.92 -20.95
C ASN A 66 -20.96 3.59 -21.52
N LEU A 67 -22.04 3.97 -20.82
CA LEU A 67 -23.41 3.87 -21.34
C LEU A 67 -23.71 4.84 -22.50
N LYS A 68 -22.95 5.93 -22.64
CA LYS A 68 -23.08 6.86 -23.77
C LYS A 68 -22.31 6.43 -25.01
N GLN A 69 -21.26 5.61 -24.87
CA GLN A 69 -20.46 5.12 -25.99
C GLN A 69 -20.95 3.79 -26.59
N GLY A 70 -21.85 3.07 -25.91
CA GLY A 70 -22.38 1.77 -26.37
C GLY A 70 -23.36 1.80 -27.57
N ARG A 71 -23.56 2.93 -28.26
CA ARG A 71 -24.50 3.03 -29.39
C ARG A 71 -23.87 3.05 -30.79
N ASN A 72 -22.56 3.19 -30.93
CA ASN A 72 -21.90 3.30 -32.24
C ASN A 72 -20.62 2.47 -32.31
N ALA A 73 -20.72 1.16 -32.54
CA ALA A 73 -19.66 0.39 -33.20
C ALA A 73 -20.14 -1.04 -33.52
N VAL A 74 -20.87 -1.18 -34.63
CA VAL A 74 -20.94 -2.45 -35.36
C VAL A 74 -20.56 -2.15 -36.80
N ALA A 75 -19.34 -2.53 -37.19
CA ALA A 75 -19.04 -3.00 -38.55
C ALA A 75 -17.55 -3.41 -38.64
N GLN A 76 -17.34 -4.71 -38.89
CA GLN A 76 -16.42 -5.29 -39.89
C GLN A 76 -14.91 -5.07 -39.73
N GLN A 77 -14.00 -5.95 -40.16
CA GLN A 77 -13.91 -7.40 -40.41
C GLN A 77 -12.44 -7.61 -40.88
N ASP A 78 -11.84 -8.75 -40.53
CA ASP A 78 -10.83 -9.54 -41.25
C ASP A 78 -9.46 -8.99 -41.75
N GLY A 79 -8.44 -9.84 -41.53
CA GLY A 79 -7.30 -10.09 -42.43
C GLY A 79 -5.90 -9.69 -41.91
N MET A 80 -5.07 -10.64 -41.43
CA MET A 80 -3.87 -11.23 -42.09
C MET A 80 -2.73 -10.20 -42.39
N GLU A 81 -1.43 -10.37 -42.14
CA GLU A 81 -0.56 -11.56 -42.05
C GLU A 81 0.89 -11.16 -41.59
N LYS A 82 1.58 -12.05 -40.86
CA LYS A 82 3.05 -12.38 -40.75
C LYS A 82 4.16 -11.29 -40.74
N GLN A 83 5.12 -11.42 -39.80
CA GLN A 83 6.47 -11.99 -40.07
C GLN A 83 7.31 -12.26 -38.80
N GLU A 84 8.13 -13.31 -38.91
CA GLU A 84 8.98 -13.99 -37.90
C GLU A 84 10.23 -13.16 -37.52
N SER A 85 10.91 -13.43 -36.39
CA SER A 85 12.12 -14.26 -36.39
C SER A 85 12.55 -14.70 -34.97
N GLN A 86 13.07 -15.92 -34.93
CA GLN A 86 13.54 -16.72 -33.79
C GLN A 86 14.93 -16.28 -33.27
N HIS A 87 15.23 -16.57 -31.99
CA HIS A 87 16.41 -17.37 -31.61
C HIS A 87 16.31 -17.85 -30.16
N GLN A 88 16.81 -19.07 -29.94
CA GLN A 88 16.54 -19.99 -28.84
C GLN A 88 17.86 -20.43 -28.18
N GLU A 89 17.72 -21.15 -27.05
CA GLU A 89 18.70 -21.95 -26.29
C GLU A 89 19.50 -21.19 -25.21
N LYS A 90 19.75 -21.71 -23.99
CA LYS A 90 19.70 -23.08 -23.43
C LYS A 90 19.70 -23.01 -21.89
N TYR A 91 19.06 -23.99 -21.24
CA TYR A 91 19.23 -24.29 -19.82
C TYR A 91 20.53 -25.07 -19.59
N ASP A 92 21.16 -24.89 -18.43
CA ASP A 92 21.88 -25.97 -17.77
C ASP A 92 21.89 -25.82 -16.25
N ASN A 93 21.54 -26.93 -15.60
CA ASN A 93 21.52 -27.21 -14.17
C ASN A 93 22.95 -27.59 -13.75
N ASN A 94 23.44 -27.20 -12.56
CA ASN A 94 24.33 -28.06 -11.78
C ASN A 94 24.49 -27.62 -10.33
N ASN A 95 24.26 -28.60 -9.46
CA ASN A 95 24.49 -28.64 -8.02
C ASN A 95 26.00 -28.71 -7.72
N SER A 96 26.47 -27.98 -6.71
CA SER A 96 27.64 -28.41 -5.93
C SER A 96 27.66 -27.72 -4.56
N ASP A 97 27.44 -28.55 -3.54
CA ASP A 97 27.84 -28.31 -2.15
C ASP A 97 29.30 -27.89 -2.06
N THR A 98 29.60 -26.84 -1.31
CA THR A 98 30.89 -26.74 -0.60
C THR A 98 30.72 -25.94 0.68
N ARG A 99 30.84 -26.65 1.81
CA ARG A 99 30.99 -26.08 3.15
C ARG A 99 32.21 -25.16 3.16
N GLY A 100 31.97 -23.88 3.42
CA GLY A 100 32.98 -22.88 3.75
C GLY A 100 32.39 -21.91 4.76
N GLU A 101 32.89 -22.00 5.99
CA GLU A 101 32.68 -21.14 7.15
C GLU A 101 32.06 -19.77 6.83
N THR A 102 30.75 -19.62 7.03
CA THR A 102 30.09 -18.33 6.93
C THR A 102 29.95 -17.76 8.34
N SER A 103 30.80 -16.78 8.63
CA SER A 103 30.73 -15.89 9.77
C SER A 103 29.29 -15.41 10.01
N VAL A 104 28.69 -15.89 11.11
CA VAL A 104 27.70 -15.25 11.99
C VAL A 104 26.88 -14.11 11.36
N ASN A 105 25.75 -14.47 10.73
CA ASN A 105 24.37 -13.97 10.93
C ASN A 105 24.07 -12.48 11.28
N GLU A 106 24.95 -11.52 11.00
CA GLU A 106 24.84 -10.18 11.58
C GLU A 106 23.92 -9.17 10.88
N ASN A 107 23.08 -9.54 9.90
CA ASN A 107 21.93 -8.66 9.59
C ASN A 107 20.78 -9.28 8.78
N ALA A 108 20.38 -10.52 9.07
CA ALA A 108 19.23 -11.13 8.40
C ALA A 108 17.94 -10.30 8.58
N ALA A 109 17.71 -9.75 9.78
CA ALA A 109 16.57 -8.89 10.10
C ALA A 109 16.59 -7.58 9.30
N VAL A 110 17.75 -6.90 9.26
CA VAL A 110 17.90 -5.66 8.49
C VAL A 110 17.74 -5.93 7.00
N LYS A 111 18.32 -7.02 6.46
CA LYS A 111 18.12 -7.39 5.06
C LYS A 111 16.65 -7.65 4.74
N LEU A 112 15.92 -8.34 5.61
CA LEU A 112 14.50 -8.61 5.43
C LEU A 112 13.68 -7.31 5.44
N TYR A 113 13.97 -6.41 6.37
CA TYR A 113 13.37 -5.08 6.43
C TYR A 113 13.66 -4.27 5.15
N ASP A 114 14.93 -4.16 4.76
CA ASP A 114 15.35 -3.38 3.59
C ASP A 114 14.72 -3.96 2.31
N THR A 115 14.66 -5.28 2.16
CA THR A 115 14.00 -5.95 1.03
C THR A 115 12.51 -5.59 0.95
N MET A 116 11.82 -5.57 2.10
CA MET A 116 10.40 -5.20 2.14
C MET A 116 10.18 -3.72 1.79
N VAL A 117 11.06 -2.83 2.26
CA VAL A 117 11.04 -1.41 1.91
C VAL A 117 11.26 -1.22 0.41
N ASP A 118 12.24 -1.90 -0.18
CA ASP A 118 12.53 -1.81 -1.60
C ASP A 118 11.36 -2.30 -2.46
N PHE A 119 10.72 -3.40 -2.05
CA PHE A 119 9.49 -3.87 -2.68
C PHE A 119 8.36 -2.82 -2.62
N LEU A 120 8.13 -2.22 -1.45
CA LEU A 120 7.08 -1.21 -1.27
C LEU A 120 7.34 0.06 -2.10
N LYS A 121 8.61 0.45 -2.24
CA LYS A 121 9.01 1.61 -3.06
C LYS A 121 8.73 1.43 -4.55
N GLN A 122 8.53 0.20 -5.03
CA GLN A 122 8.11 -0.08 -6.40
C GLN A 122 6.60 0.13 -6.61
N GLN A 123 5.82 0.24 -5.52
CA GLN A 123 4.38 0.49 -5.58
C GLN A 123 4.08 1.98 -5.77
N LYS A 124 2.84 2.30 -6.17
CA LYS A 124 2.35 3.68 -6.11
C LYS A 124 2.31 4.15 -4.65
N TYR A 125 2.59 5.43 -4.43
CA TYR A 125 2.53 6.04 -3.11
C TYR A 125 1.51 7.17 -3.05
N ILE A 126 1.04 7.43 -1.83
CA ILE A 126 0.26 8.61 -1.48
C ILE A 126 1.22 9.66 -0.95
N GLU A 127 1.18 10.87 -1.52
CA GLU A 127 2.01 12.00 -1.12
C GLU A 127 1.28 12.83 -0.05
N LEU A 128 1.77 12.81 1.19
CA LEU A 128 1.28 13.67 2.28
C LEU A 128 2.26 14.82 2.52
N GLN A 129 1.94 15.79 3.39
CA GLN A 129 2.79 16.98 3.59
C GLN A 129 4.24 16.64 4.00
N TRP A 130 4.41 15.68 4.90
CA TRP A 130 5.71 15.34 5.52
C TRP A 130 6.20 13.91 5.23
N VAL A 131 5.37 13.05 4.64
CA VAL A 131 5.68 11.63 4.40
C VAL A 131 5.15 11.15 3.05
N ARG A 132 5.79 10.14 2.47
CA ARG A 132 5.27 9.30 1.39
C ARG A 132 4.81 7.98 1.96
N VAL A 133 3.60 7.56 1.61
CA VAL A 133 3.04 6.29 2.08
C VAL A 133 2.95 5.32 0.92
N TYR A 134 3.78 4.28 0.95
CA TYR A 134 3.74 3.16 0.03
C TYR A 134 2.93 2.04 0.65
N ALA A 135 2.04 1.39 -0.08
CA ALA A 135 1.17 0.37 0.49
C ALA A 135 0.90 -0.79 -0.47
N VAL A 136 0.72 -1.98 0.10
CA VAL A 136 0.22 -3.17 -0.61
C VAL A 136 -0.88 -3.82 0.23
N LYS A 137 -1.94 -4.31 -0.43
CA LYS A 137 -3.00 -5.11 0.19
C LYS A 137 -2.62 -6.58 0.11
N CYS A 138 -2.61 -7.27 1.25
CA CYS A 138 -2.25 -8.68 1.35
C CYS A 138 -3.26 -9.36 2.28
N PRO A 139 -4.40 -9.85 1.79
CA PRO A 139 -5.40 -10.47 2.65
C PRO A 139 -4.79 -11.57 3.53
N GLN A 140 -5.06 -11.52 4.83
CA GLN A 140 -4.57 -12.49 5.83
C GLN A 140 -5.76 -13.00 6.64
N GLU A 141 -5.72 -14.26 7.04
CA GLU A 141 -6.76 -14.83 7.91
C GLU A 141 -6.76 -14.09 9.25
N GLY A 142 -7.95 -13.73 9.74
CA GLY A 142 -8.11 -12.94 10.96
C GLY A 142 -7.99 -11.42 10.78
N PHE A 143 -7.69 -10.94 9.57
CA PHE A 143 -7.67 -9.51 9.24
C PHE A 143 -8.64 -9.19 8.11
N TYR A 144 -9.45 -8.15 8.28
CA TYR A 144 -10.49 -7.81 7.29
C TYR A 144 -9.90 -7.21 6.01
N ASP A 145 -8.84 -6.42 6.14
CA ASP A 145 -8.25 -5.66 5.03
C ASP A 145 -6.75 -5.43 5.20
N PHE A 146 -6.03 -6.46 5.63
CA PHE A 146 -4.61 -6.39 5.94
C PHE A 146 -3.78 -5.71 4.84
N GLN A 147 -2.99 -4.75 5.27
CA GLN A 147 -2.08 -3.98 4.44
C GLN A 147 -0.70 -3.94 5.08
N ILE A 148 0.31 -3.85 4.22
CA ILE A 148 1.66 -3.47 4.63
C ILE A 148 1.94 -2.09 4.05
N LYS A 149 2.33 -1.16 4.92
CA LYS A 149 2.61 0.23 4.57
C LYS A 149 4.03 0.60 4.96
N TYR A 150 4.70 1.40 4.13
CA TYR A 150 5.95 2.05 4.46
C TYR A 150 5.76 3.57 4.48
N PHE A 151 6.13 4.18 5.61
CA PHE A 151 6.06 5.61 5.83
C PHE A 151 7.47 6.21 5.70
N GLU A 152 7.71 6.91 4.59
CA GLU A 152 8.99 7.56 4.29
C GLU A 152 8.91 9.08 4.52
N HIS A 153 9.59 9.59 5.53
CA HIS A 153 9.71 11.03 5.76
C HIS A 153 10.47 11.68 4.62
N LYS A 154 9.95 12.82 4.13
CA LYS A 154 10.57 13.57 3.03
C LYS A 154 11.86 14.26 3.43
N ASN A 155 11.97 14.65 4.70
CA ASN A 155 13.15 15.28 5.25
C ASN A 155 14.18 14.20 5.63
N PRO A 156 15.39 14.19 5.04
CA PRO A 156 16.40 13.19 5.35
C PRO A 156 16.83 13.17 6.82
N ALA A 157 16.73 14.30 7.53
CA ALA A 157 17.01 14.37 8.97
C ALA A 157 16.03 13.54 9.81
N ASP A 158 14.87 13.22 9.25
CA ASP A 158 13.83 12.43 9.90
C ASP A 158 13.81 10.96 9.40
N ALA A 159 14.81 10.52 8.64
CA ALA A 159 14.85 9.17 8.06
C ALA A 159 14.82 8.05 9.13
N GLU A 160 15.35 8.30 10.33
CA GLU A 160 15.27 7.38 11.47
C GLU A 160 13.84 7.16 12.02
N LYS A 161 12.90 8.02 11.60
CA LYS A 161 11.48 7.92 11.95
C LYS A 161 10.69 7.11 10.92
N ASN A 162 11.30 6.67 9.82
CA ASN A 162 10.65 5.83 8.82
C ASN A 162 10.32 4.47 9.42
N TYR A 163 9.17 3.90 9.06
CA TYR A 163 8.70 2.65 9.64
C TYR A 163 7.80 1.88 8.68
N LEU A 164 7.71 0.58 8.90
CA LEU A 164 6.73 -0.31 8.31
C LEU A 164 5.57 -0.52 9.28
N LEU A 165 4.35 -0.58 8.75
CA LEU A 165 3.12 -0.87 9.47
C LEU A 165 2.42 -2.06 8.82
N PHE A 166 1.97 -3.01 9.62
CA PHE A 166 1.33 -4.26 9.21
C PHE A 166 0.00 -4.38 9.93
N GLY A 167 -1.09 -4.61 9.20
CA GLY A 167 -2.39 -4.81 9.83
C GLY A 167 -3.54 -4.14 9.13
N ASP A 168 -4.61 -3.92 9.88
CA ASP A 168 -5.84 -3.27 9.45
C ASP A 168 -6.21 -2.08 10.36
N ALA A 169 -7.44 -1.56 10.25
CA ALA A 169 -7.87 -0.43 11.08
C ALA A 169 -7.96 -0.79 12.59
N THR A 170 -8.05 -2.07 12.94
CA THR A 170 -8.27 -2.54 14.31
C THR A 170 -6.99 -3.04 14.97
N THR A 171 -6.14 -3.72 14.22
CA THR A 171 -4.96 -4.41 14.75
C THR A 171 -3.77 -4.05 13.90
N ASN A 172 -2.74 -3.44 14.51
CA ASN A 172 -1.55 -2.97 13.83
C ASN A 172 -0.28 -3.36 14.57
N TYR A 173 0.76 -3.67 13.79
CA TYR A 173 2.11 -3.96 14.24
C TYR A 173 3.09 -3.09 13.46
N SER A 174 4.17 -2.66 14.09
CA SER A 174 5.13 -1.78 13.43
C SER A 174 6.58 -2.10 13.76
N ILE A 175 7.44 -1.93 12.76
CA ILE A 175 8.89 -2.03 12.90
C ILE A 175 9.59 -0.87 12.20
N ARG A 176 10.74 -0.48 12.73
CA ARG A 176 11.62 0.51 12.10
C ARG A 176 13.09 0.18 12.29
N LYS A 177 13.91 0.73 11.40
CA LYS A 177 15.37 0.66 11.47
C LYS A 177 15.92 1.79 12.34
N LYS A 178 16.74 1.45 13.33
CA LYS A 178 17.45 2.41 14.20
C LYS A 178 18.92 2.03 14.26
N GLY A 179 19.74 2.72 13.47
CA GLY A 179 21.12 2.29 13.23
C GLY A 179 21.15 0.96 12.47
N ASP A 180 21.86 -0.02 13.02
CA ASP A 180 21.99 -1.37 12.45
C ASP A 180 21.00 -2.38 13.04
N GLU A 181 19.99 -1.90 13.78
CA GLU A 181 18.98 -2.75 14.43
C GLU A 181 17.57 -2.45 13.92
N ILE A 182 16.71 -3.47 13.95
CA ILE A 182 15.27 -3.33 13.75
C ILE A 182 14.58 -3.41 15.11
N ILE A 183 13.76 -2.42 15.42
CA ILE A 183 13.01 -2.31 16.68
C ILE A 183 11.51 -2.23 16.43
N GLY A 184 10.70 -2.63 17.42
CA GLY A 184 9.23 -2.66 17.34
C GLY A 184 8.68 -4.07 17.53
N ASP A 185 7.56 -4.36 16.89
CA ASP A 185 6.86 -5.66 16.90
C ASP A 185 7.55 -6.65 15.93
N THR A 186 8.84 -6.91 16.19
CA THR A 186 9.74 -7.59 15.25
C THR A 186 9.32 -9.01 14.93
N PHE A 187 8.81 -9.76 15.91
CA PHE A 187 8.39 -11.14 15.72
C PHE A 187 7.20 -11.22 14.74
N GLU A 188 6.12 -10.50 15.04
CA GLU A 188 4.88 -10.49 14.25
C GLU A 188 5.14 -9.94 12.85
N CYS A 189 5.85 -8.82 12.74
CA CYS A 189 6.11 -8.20 11.44
C CYS A 189 6.99 -9.08 10.54
N PHE A 190 8.02 -9.72 11.08
CA PHE A 190 8.85 -10.63 10.28
C PHE A 190 8.10 -11.91 9.91
N GLU A 191 7.28 -12.46 10.80
CA GLU A 191 6.39 -13.58 10.45
C GLU A 191 5.47 -13.21 9.27
N PHE A 192 4.86 -12.01 9.27
CA PHE A 192 4.07 -11.55 8.12
C PHE A 192 4.90 -11.49 6.84
N ILE A 193 6.09 -10.87 6.87
CA ILE A 193 6.95 -10.77 5.68
C ILE A 193 7.33 -12.17 5.16
N LEU A 194 7.72 -13.08 6.05
CA LEU A 194 8.15 -14.43 5.68
C LEU A 194 6.99 -15.25 5.09
N ASN A 195 5.80 -15.17 5.68
CA ASN A 195 4.61 -15.88 5.19
C ASN A 195 4.09 -15.31 3.85
N LEU A 196 4.29 -14.00 3.62
CA LEU A 196 3.83 -13.32 2.41
C LEU A 196 4.85 -13.30 1.27
N ARG A 197 6.11 -13.68 1.50
CA ARG A 197 7.22 -13.51 0.54
C ARG A 197 6.92 -14.04 -0.86
N GLU A 198 6.27 -15.20 -0.96
CA GLU A 198 5.95 -15.85 -2.24
C GLU A 198 4.86 -15.09 -2.99
N GLN A 199 3.84 -14.62 -2.26
CA GLN A 199 2.75 -13.83 -2.81
C GLN A 199 3.24 -12.46 -3.29
N LEU A 200 4.21 -11.88 -2.56
CA LEU A 200 4.83 -10.60 -2.87
C LEU A 200 5.91 -10.69 -3.96
N GLY A 201 6.27 -11.90 -4.41
CA GLY A 201 7.34 -12.09 -5.39
C GLY A 201 8.73 -11.70 -4.88
N ILE A 202 8.93 -11.65 -3.56
CA ILE A 202 10.20 -11.35 -2.91
C ILE A 202 11.07 -12.61 -3.00
N LYS A 203 12.08 -12.62 -3.89
CA LYS A 203 13.00 -13.75 -4.07
C LYS A 203 13.94 -13.91 -2.86
N GLN A 204 14.38 -15.15 -2.60
CA GLN A 204 15.21 -15.55 -1.45
C GLN A 204 16.43 -14.65 -1.22
N LEU A 205 16.69 -14.37 0.07
CA LEU A 205 17.87 -13.68 0.63
C LEU A 205 19.19 -14.38 0.28
#